data_AF-A0A8A2VE79-F1
#
_entry.id   AF-A0A8A2VE79-F1
#
_cell.length_a   1.000
_cell.length_b   1.000
_cell.length_c   1.000
_cell.angle_alpha   90.00
_cell.angle_beta   90.00
_cell.angle_gamma   90.00
#
_symmetry.space_group_name_H-M   'P 1'
#
loop_
_entity.id
_entity.type
_entity.pdbx_description
1 polymer ?
#
loop_
_entity_poly.entity_id
_entity_poly.type
_entity_poly.pdbx_seq_one_letter_code
_entity_poly.pdbx_strand_id
1 'polypeptide(L)'
;MTLDGLAHDERTNAVVGWILLSIVTIDALENLLRDVPLWGGFELLVVAVASAPALATREWTAMVPWPILSITASAVLAGTAVVPFELTVYLAIASLAFVVVVELEAFTSVELSSRFAVGFAVLTTLALQALWTVAQFYSDQWLGTDFLRTQTELQRDFVVVTVVGLVLGALFQWYFVRFESVGTAGERTNGTGSR
;
A
#
# COMPACT_ATOMS: atom_id res chain seq x y z
N MET A 1 20.88 -17.18 -14.05
CA MET A 1 19.79 -16.34 -14.60
C MET A 1 20.39 -15.34 -15.58
N THR A 2 19.77 -15.13 -16.75
CA THR A 2 20.24 -14.19 -17.78
C THR A 2 19.66 -12.79 -17.52
N LEU A 3 20.44 -11.73 -17.78
CA LEU A 3 20.07 -10.33 -17.52
C LEU A 3 18.75 -9.91 -18.22
N ASP A 4 18.44 -10.52 -19.37
CA ASP A 4 17.20 -10.28 -20.10
C ASP A 4 15.94 -10.70 -19.33
N GLY A 5 16.03 -11.72 -18.48
CA GLY A 5 14.89 -12.19 -17.67
C GLY A 5 14.53 -11.22 -16.56
N LEU A 6 15.54 -10.65 -15.89
CA LEU A 6 15.36 -9.65 -14.83
C LEU A 6 14.75 -8.36 -15.39
N ALA A 7 15.30 -7.83 -16.48
CA ALA A 7 14.77 -6.63 -17.11
C ALA A 7 13.33 -6.81 -17.66
N HIS A 8 12.98 -8.03 -18.09
CA HIS A 8 11.63 -8.36 -18.54
C HIS A 8 10.62 -8.39 -17.37
N ASP A 9 11.04 -8.94 -16.23
CA ASP A 9 10.21 -9.02 -15.03
C ASP A 9 10.00 -7.61 -14.42
N GLU A 10 11.06 -6.79 -14.37
CA GLU A 10 10.98 -5.38 -13.94
C GLU A 10 10.05 -4.54 -14.82
N ARG A 11 10.15 -4.69 -16.16
CA ARG A 11 9.25 -3.99 -17.09
C ARG A 11 7.80 -4.47 -16.96
N THR A 12 7.59 -5.77 -16.77
CA THR A 12 6.23 -6.32 -16.59
C THR A 12 5.63 -5.79 -15.29
N ASN A 13 6.41 -5.82 -14.20
CA ASN A 13 6.04 -5.23 -12.92
C ASN A 13 5.63 -3.76 -13.06
N ALA A 14 6.45 -2.96 -13.74
CA ALA A 14 6.20 -1.55 -13.96
C ALA A 14 4.94 -1.30 -14.79
N VAL A 15 4.74 -2.03 -15.88
CA VAL A 15 3.54 -1.89 -16.73
C VAL A 15 2.27 -2.17 -15.91
N VAL A 16 2.24 -3.27 -15.15
CA VAL A 16 1.09 -3.60 -14.30
C VAL A 16 0.89 -2.54 -13.21
N GLY A 17 1.96 -2.12 -12.55
CA GLY A 17 1.93 -1.08 -11.52
C GLY A 17 1.34 0.24 -12.05
N TRP A 18 1.83 0.74 -13.18
CA TRP A 18 1.31 1.96 -13.80
C TRP A 18 -0.15 1.84 -14.26
N ILE A 19 -0.58 0.68 -14.75
CA ILE A 19 -1.99 0.42 -15.07
C ILE A 19 -2.85 0.55 -13.81
N LEU A 20 -2.45 -0.09 -12.70
CA LEU A 20 -3.15 -0.01 -11.43
C LEU A 20 -3.23 1.43 -10.91
N LEU A 21 -2.12 2.17 -10.93
CA LEU A 21 -2.11 3.58 -10.51
C LEU A 21 -2.97 4.46 -11.42
N SER A 22 -3.02 4.17 -12.72
CA SER A 22 -3.87 4.89 -13.67
C SER A 22 -5.35 4.65 -13.36
N ILE A 23 -5.75 3.42 -13.03
CA ILE A 23 -7.12 3.10 -12.63
C ILE A 23 -7.50 3.86 -11.35
N VAL A 24 -6.65 3.83 -10.32
CA VAL A 24 -6.89 4.59 -9.08
C VAL A 24 -6.95 6.09 -9.33
N THR A 25 -6.12 6.61 -10.24
CA THR A 25 -6.16 8.04 -10.63
C THR A 25 -7.48 8.40 -11.29
N ILE A 26 -8.01 7.53 -12.16
CA ILE A 26 -9.31 7.76 -12.80
C ILE A 26 -10.43 7.77 -11.76
N ASP A 27 -10.45 6.80 -10.84
CA ASP A 27 -11.43 6.74 -9.74
C ASP A 27 -11.35 7.99 -8.85
N ALA A 28 -10.13 8.44 -8.54
CA ALA A 28 -9.88 9.68 -7.81
C ALA A 28 -10.52 10.89 -8.47
N LEU A 29 -10.27 11.07 -9.77
CA LEU A 29 -10.85 12.15 -10.56
C LEU A 29 -12.38 12.03 -10.61
N GLU A 30 -12.93 10.82 -10.69
CA GLU A 30 -14.37 10.59 -10.61
C GLU A 30 -14.95 10.98 -9.25
N ASN A 31 -14.30 10.64 -8.14
CA ASN A 31 -14.72 11.02 -6.79
C ASN A 31 -14.66 12.54 -6.58
N LEU A 32 -13.65 13.21 -7.14
CA LEU A 32 -13.56 14.67 -7.20
C LEU A 32 -14.73 15.29 -8.00
N LEU A 33 -15.15 14.67 -9.10
CA LEU A 33 -16.30 15.11 -9.91
C LEU A 33 -17.66 14.82 -9.25
N ARG A 34 -17.73 13.84 -8.35
CA ARG A 34 -18.93 13.45 -7.59
C ARG A 34 -19.08 14.19 -6.25
N ASP A 35 -18.32 15.27 -6.04
CA ASP A 35 -18.30 16.05 -4.79
C ASP A 35 -17.90 15.22 -3.55
N VAL A 36 -17.01 14.24 -3.73
CA VAL A 36 -16.37 13.48 -2.64
C VAL A 36 -14.86 13.80 -2.59
N PRO A 37 -14.47 15.06 -2.39
CA PRO A 37 -13.08 15.52 -2.59
C PRO A 37 -12.09 14.94 -1.58
N LEU A 38 -12.54 14.63 -0.36
CA LEU A 38 -11.67 14.07 0.68
C LEU A 38 -11.18 12.68 0.29
N TRP A 39 -12.07 11.84 -0.25
CA TRP A 39 -11.72 10.51 -0.71
C TRP A 39 -10.87 10.58 -1.99
N GLY A 40 -11.30 11.33 -3.02
CA GLY A 40 -10.50 11.51 -4.23
C GLY A 40 -9.10 12.07 -3.96
N GLY A 41 -8.97 13.00 -3.01
CA GLY A 41 -7.66 13.51 -2.56
C GLY A 41 -6.79 12.45 -1.87
N PHE A 42 -7.39 11.54 -1.10
CA PHE A 42 -6.69 10.40 -0.50
C PHE A 42 -6.19 9.42 -1.56
N GLU A 43 -6.98 9.13 -2.59
CA GLU A 43 -6.58 8.26 -3.69
C GLU A 43 -5.41 8.85 -4.48
N LEU A 44 -5.43 10.17 -4.72
CA LEU A 44 -4.30 10.87 -5.31
C LEU A 44 -3.05 10.83 -4.42
N LEU A 45 -3.21 10.90 -3.10
CA LEU A 45 -2.09 10.72 -2.16
C LEU A 45 -1.48 9.32 -2.29
N VAL A 46 -2.32 8.28 -2.37
CA VAL A 46 -1.85 6.89 -2.59
C VAL A 46 -1.05 6.79 -3.89
N VAL A 47 -1.56 7.36 -4.99
CA VAL A 47 -0.85 7.39 -6.28
C VAL A 47 0.47 8.16 -6.18
N ALA A 48 0.48 9.30 -5.50
CA ALA A 48 1.68 10.12 -5.31
C ALA A 48 2.76 9.38 -4.51
N VAL A 49 2.37 8.68 -3.43
CA VAL A 49 3.29 7.86 -2.64
C VAL A 49 3.80 6.69 -3.48
N ALA A 50 2.92 5.89 -4.07
CA ALA A 50 3.30 4.69 -4.84
C ALA A 50 4.16 5.00 -6.08
N SER A 51 4.11 6.22 -6.61
CA SER A 51 4.95 6.68 -7.72
C SER A 51 6.21 7.42 -7.26
N ALA A 52 6.39 7.65 -5.95
CA ALA A 52 7.53 8.38 -5.41
C ALA A 52 8.88 7.76 -5.79
N PRO A 53 9.08 6.42 -5.76
CA PRO A 53 10.36 5.83 -6.17
C PRO A 53 10.68 6.09 -7.64
N ALA A 54 9.70 5.92 -8.54
CA ALA A 54 9.86 6.17 -9.97
C ALA A 54 10.18 7.65 -10.25
N LEU A 55 9.56 8.58 -9.52
CA LEU A 55 9.80 10.01 -9.65
C LEU A 55 11.17 10.43 -9.08
N ALA A 56 11.57 9.85 -7.95
CA ALA A 56 12.84 10.17 -7.27
C ALA A 56 14.05 9.61 -8.01
N THR A 57 13.96 8.36 -8.49
CA THR A 57 15.02 7.70 -9.26
C THR A 57 15.04 8.14 -10.73
N ARG A 58 13.94 8.74 -11.22
CA ARG A 58 13.68 9.04 -12.65
C ARG A 58 13.69 7.78 -13.53
N GLU A 59 13.47 6.62 -12.94
CA GLU A 59 13.35 5.35 -13.64
C GLU A 59 11.91 4.86 -13.54
N TRP A 60 11.21 4.82 -14.68
CA TRP A 60 9.80 4.43 -14.71
C TRP A 60 9.57 2.96 -14.29
N THR A 61 10.62 2.13 -14.30
CA THR A 61 10.60 0.74 -13.86
C THR A 61 10.77 0.55 -12.35
N ALA A 62 11.21 1.59 -11.63
CA ALA A 62 11.37 1.58 -10.19
C ALA A 62 9.99 1.69 -9.50
N MET A 63 9.25 0.59 -9.47
CA MET A 63 7.94 0.49 -8.82
C MET A 63 7.94 -0.61 -7.76
N VAL A 64 7.12 -0.40 -6.73
CA VAL A 64 6.75 -1.44 -5.78
C VAL A 64 6.19 -2.66 -6.53
N PRO A 65 6.45 -3.89 -6.07
CA PRO A 65 5.89 -5.09 -6.68
C PRO A 65 4.37 -4.98 -6.90
N TRP A 66 3.93 -5.32 -8.10
CA TRP A 66 2.53 -5.24 -8.52
C TRP A 66 1.55 -6.01 -7.61
N PRO A 67 1.90 -7.13 -6.92
CA PRO A 67 0.96 -7.77 -5.98
C PRO A 67 0.59 -6.85 -4.82
N ILE A 68 1.54 -6.05 -4.34
CA ILE A 68 1.33 -5.08 -3.26
C ILE A 68 0.46 -3.94 -3.78
N LEU A 69 0.80 -3.39 -4.94
CA LEU A 69 -0.02 -2.35 -5.58
C LEU A 69 -1.43 -2.84 -5.90
N SER A 70 -1.62 -4.11 -6.21
CA SER A 70 -2.95 -4.69 -6.47
C SER A 70 -3.79 -4.74 -5.21
N ILE A 71 -3.20 -5.09 -4.06
CA ILE A 71 -3.88 -5.07 -2.76
C ILE A 71 -4.26 -3.64 -2.42
N THR A 72 -3.35 -2.69 -2.57
CA THR A 72 -3.59 -1.27 -2.31
C THR A 72 -4.69 -0.71 -3.23
N ALA A 73 -4.59 -0.95 -4.54
CA ALA A 73 -5.60 -0.53 -5.50
C ALA A 73 -6.96 -1.16 -5.17
N SER A 74 -7.00 -2.45 -4.83
CA SER A 74 -8.25 -3.12 -4.43
C SER A 74 -8.84 -2.53 -3.15
N ALA A 75 -8.01 -2.21 -2.15
CA ALA A 75 -8.44 -1.64 -0.89
C ALA A 75 -9.05 -0.26 -1.07
N VAL A 76 -8.48 0.55 -1.96
CA VAL A 76 -8.98 1.88 -2.31
C VAL A 76 -10.27 1.79 -3.13
N LEU A 77 -10.27 0.98 -4.19
CA LEU A 77 -11.42 0.83 -5.08
C LEU A 77 -12.60 0.09 -4.44
N ALA A 78 -12.40 -0.62 -3.32
CA ALA A 78 -13.46 -1.33 -2.60
C ALA A 78 -14.59 -0.40 -2.11
N GLY A 79 -14.37 0.91 -2.04
CA GLY A 79 -15.42 1.91 -1.76
C GLY A 79 -16.54 1.91 -2.80
N THR A 80 -16.28 1.38 -4.00
CA THR A 80 -17.27 1.22 -5.08
C THR A 80 -18.04 -0.11 -5.00
N ALA A 81 -17.65 -1.02 -4.11
CA ALA A 81 -18.23 -2.36 -3.95
C ALA A 81 -19.15 -2.47 -2.71
N VAL A 82 -19.82 -3.62 -2.55
CA VAL A 82 -20.83 -3.94 -1.50
C VAL A 82 -20.30 -3.86 -0.04
N VAL A 83 -19.05 -3.44 0.17
CA VAL A 83 -18.37 -3.41 1.46
C VAL A 83 -18.70 -2.11 2.20
N PRO A 84 -18.87 -2.12 3.54
CA PRO A 84 -19.00 -0.88 4.31
C PRO A 84 -17.83 0.05 4.09
N PHE A 85 -18.11 1.33 3.83
CA PHE A 85 -17.10 2.34 3.49
C PHE A 85 -16.01 2.48 4.56
N GLU A 86 -16.36 2.30 5.84
CA GLU A 86 -15.40 2.38 6.93
C GLU A 86 -14.32 1.30 6.81
N LEU A 87 -14.69 0.09 6.39
CA LEU A 87 -13.75 -1.01 6.21
C LEU A 87 -12.81 -0.75 5.03
N THR A 88 -13.33 -0.15 3.95
CA THR A 88 -12.53 0.34 2.82
C THR A 88 -11.47 1.33 3.29
N VAL A 89 -11.86 2.33 4.09
CA VAL A 89 -10.94 3.34 4.64
C VAL A 89 -9.83 2.67 5.45
N TYR A 90 -10.17 1.73 6.35
CA TYR A 90 -9.15 1.06 7.18
C TYR A 90 -8.16 0.23 6.36
N LEU A 91 -8.66 -0.51 5.36
CA LEU A 91 -7.83 -1.29 4.46
C LEU A 91 -6.94 -0.40 3.60
N ALA A 92 -7.49 0.71 3.10
CA ALA A 92 -6.76 1.66 2.27
C ALA A 92 -5.63 2.34 3.07
N ILE A 93 -5.90 2.79 4.30
CA ILE A 93 -4.91 3.40 5.18
C ILE A 93 -3.81 2.39 5.56
N ALA A 94 -4.19 1.16 5.91
CA ALA A 94 -3.23 0.11 6.22
C ALA A 94 -2.37 -0.22 5.00
N SER A 95 -2.97 -0.45 3.83
CA SER A 95 -2.23 -0.77 2.60
C SER A 95 -1.28 0.36 2.18
N LEU A 96 -1.68 1.63 2.30
CA LEU A 96 -0.80 2.78 2.08
C LEU A 96 0.41 2.76 3.04
N ALA A 97 0.20 2.45 4.32
CA ALA A 97 1.30 2.29 5.26
C ALA A 97 2.29 1.20 4.81
N PHE A 98 1.80 0.06 4.31
CA PHE A 98 2.68 -1.00 3.78
C PHE A 98 3.46 -0.55 2.56
N VAL A 99 2.83 0.18 1.63
CA VAL A 99 3.54 0.76 0.47
C VAL A 99 4.70 1.63 0.96
N VAL A 100 4.46 2.52 1.92
CA VAL A 100 5.52 3.36 2.51
C VAL A 100 6.65 2.51 3.11
N VAL A 101 6.34 1.48 3.90
CA VAL A 101 7.36 0.62 4.51
C VAL A 101 8.17 -0.12 3.44
N VAL A 102 7.50 -0.69 2.44
CA VAL A 102 8.13 -1.44 1.36
C VAL A 102 9.01 -0.53 0.51
N GLU A 103 8.58 0.70 0.24
CA GLU A 103 9.41 1.67 -0.47
C GLU A 103 10.66 2.05 0.32
N LEU A 104 10.54 2.25 1.63
CA LEU A 104 11.68 2.56 2.48
C LEU A 104 12.70 1.41 2.49
N GLU A 105 12.24 0.17 2.59
CA GLU A 105 13.12 -1.01 2.58
C GLU A 105 13.73 -1.28 1.19
N ALA A 106 12.97 -1.08 0.12
CA ALA A 106 13.41 -1.40 -1.24
C ALA A 106 14.28 -0.30 -1.89
N PHE A 107 14.02 0.97 -1.59
CA PHE A 107 14.65 2.11 -2.28
C PHE A 107 15.56 2.95 -1.36
N THR A 108 15.69 2.57 -0.09
CA THR A 108 16.57 3.26 0.86
C THR A 108 17.58 2.27 1.45
N SER A 109 18.69 2.77 2.01
CA SER A 109 19.69 1.94 2.69
C SER A 109 19.24 1.45 4.08
N VAL A 110 17.94 1.40 4.34
CA VAL A 110 17.37 1.07 5.66
C VAL A 110 17.09 -0.42 5.71
N GLU A 111 17.86 -1.15 6.51
CA GLU A 111 17.63 -2.58 6.76
C GLU A 111 16.67 -2.75 7.94
N LEU A 112 15.42 -3.13 7.66
CA LEU A 112 14.40 -3.39 8.68
C LEU A 112 14.37 -4.90 8.97
N SER A 113 14.54 -5.29 10.24
CA SER A 113 14.23 -6.68 10.60
C SER A 113 12.75 -6.96 10.36
N SER A 114 12.41 -8.17 9.91
CA SER A 114 11.02 -8.52 9.56
C SER A 114 9.99 -8.19 10.68
N ARG A 115 10.37 -8.36 11.96
CA ARG A 115 9.51 -7.98 13.10
C ARG A 115 9.38 -6.47 13.27
N PHE A 116 10.46 -5.73 13.03
CA PHE A 116 10.46 -4.28 13.10
C PHE A 116 9.66 -3.67 11.94
N ALA A 117 9.76 -4.22 10.72
CA ALA A 117 8.97 -3.78 9.57
C ALA A 117 7.46 -3.86 9.85
N VAL A 118 6.99 -4.96 10.46
CA VAL A 118 5.58 -5.09 10.87
C VAL A 118 5.19 -4.05 11.92
N GLY A 119 5.99 -3.90 12.98
CA GLY A 119 5.72 -2.90 14.02
C GLY A 119 5.70 -1.48 13.47
N PHE A 120 6.64 -1.16 12.58
CA PHE A 120 6.74 0.13 11.92
C PHE A 120 5.56 0.38 10.98
N ALA A 121 5.11 -0.63 10.22
CA ALA A 121 3.92 -0.53 9.37
C ALA A 121 2.65 -0.29 10.19
N VAL A 122 2.49 -0.95 11.34
CA VAL A 122 1.35 -0.73 12.25
C VAL A 122 1.39 0.69 12.83
N LEU A 123 2.56 1.18 13.27
CA LEU A 123 2.71 2.55 13.75
C LEU A 123 2.42 3.58 12.65
N THR A 124 2.88 3.31 11.42
CA THR A 124 2.61 4.15 10.25
C THR A 124 1.12 4.14 9.90
N THR A 125 0.45 3.00 10.00
CA THR A 125 -1.01 2.87 9.82
C THR A 125 -1.77 3.75 10.83
N LEU A 126 -1.38 3.68 12.11
CA LEU A 126 -2.01 4.49 13.16
C LEU A 126 -1.75 6.00 12.96
N ALA A 127 -0.55 6.36 12.52
CA ALA A 127 -0.22 7.74 12.17
C ALA A 127 -1.08 8.22 11.00
N LEU A 128 -1.20 7.44 9.93
CA LEU A 128 -2.05 7.77 8.78
C LEU A 128 -3.53 7.84 9.16
N GLN A 129 -4.04 6.96 10.04
CA GLN A 129 -5.40 7.08 10.59
C GLN A 129 -5.59 8.40 11.32
N ALA A 130 -4.62 8.81 12.14
CA ALA A 130 -4.70 10.08 12.85
C ALA A 130 -4.72 11.28 11.87
N LEU A 131 -3.88 11.27 10.83
CA LEU A 131 -3.93 12.30 9.79
C LEU A 131 -5.27 12.29 9.05
N TRP A 132 -5.80 11.12 8.72
CA TRP A 132 -7.11 10.96 8.10
C TRP A 132 -8.23 11.54 8.96
N THR A 133 -8.19 11.28 10.27
CA THR A 133 -9.15 11.81 11.25
C THR A 133 -9.08 13.34 11.31
N VAL A 134 -7.87 13.92 11.27
CA VAL A 134 -7.69 15.38 11.20
C VAL A 134 -8.24 15.94 9.89
N ALA A 135 -8.03 15.25 8.76
CA ALA A 135 -8.58 15.66 7.48
C ALA A 135 -10.12 15.61 7.46
N GLN A 136 -10.73 14.56 8.05
CA GLN A 136 -12.17 14.47 8.28
C GLN A 136 -12.68 15.62 9.15
N PHE A 137 -11.99 15.95 10.24
CA PHE A 137 -12.36 17.08 11.10
C PHE A 137 -12.42 18.40 10.33
N TYR A 138 -11.39 18.72 9.53
CA TYR A 138 -11.40 19.94 8.72
C TYR A 138 -12.42 19.89 7.58
N SER A 139 -12.67 18.71 7.01
CA SER A 139 -13.74 18.51 6.04
C SER A 139 -15.11 18.82 6.65
N ASP A 140 -15.40 18.35 7.85
CA ASP A 140 -16.67 18.62 8.54
C ASP A 140 -16.83 20.12 8.81
N GLN A 141 -15.75 20.83 9.13
CA GLN A 141 -15.77 22.28 9.36
C GLN A 141 -15.94 23.13 8.08
N TRP A 142 -15.29 22.75 6.98
CA TRP A 142 -15.19 23.60 5.78
C TRP A 142 -16.07 23.17 4.63
N LEU A 143 -16.33 21.87 4.50
CA LEU A 143 -17.10 21.27 3.41
C LEU A 143 -18.50 20.83 3.87
N GLY A 144 -18.81 20.94 5.16
CA GLY A 144 -20.11 20.57 5.72
C GLY A 144 -20.37 19.06 5.69
N THR A 145 -19.30 18.25 5.67
CA THR A 145 -19.41 16.80 5.82
C THR A 145 -19.78 16.42 7.25
N ASP A 146 -20.14 15.15 7.45
CA ASP A 146 -20.58 14.63 8.75
C ASP A 146 -19.87 13.29 9.03
N PHE A 147 -18.54 13.30 8.93
CA PHE A 147 -17.69 12.12 9.15
C PHE A 147 -17.53 11.80 10.64
N LEU A 148 -17.31 12.82 11.48
CA LEU A 148 -17.03 12.66 12.91
C LEU A 148 -18.25 13.00 13.76
N ARG A 149 -19.14 12.03 13.93
CA ARG A 149 -20.41 12.21 14.67
C ARG A 149 -20.25 12.07 16.18
N THR A 150 -19.50 11.06 16.63
CA THR A 150 -19.38 10.75 18.05
C THR A 150 -17.96 10.38 18.47
N GLN A 151 -17.63 10.66 19.73
CA GLN A 151 -16.36 10.23 20.32
C GLN A 151 -16.21 8.70 20.32
N THR A 152 -17.31 7.97 20.54
CA THR A 152 -17.30 6.49 20.60
C THR A 152 -16.99 5.86 19.24
N GLU A 153 -17.52 6.41 18.15
CA GLU A 153 -17.19 5.96 16.79
C GLU A 153 -15.71 6.19 16.51
N LEU A 154 -15.19 7.39 16.78
CA LEU A 154 -13.76 7.69 16.61
C LEU A 154 -12.88 6.71 17.41
N GLN A 155 -13.20 6.46 18.68
CA GLN A 155 -12.46 5.48 19.48
C GLN A 155 -12.52 4.06 18.88
N ARG A 156 -13.69 3.67 18.36
CA ARG A 156 -13.88 2.37 17.71
C ARG A 156 -13.09 2.27 16.41
N ASP A 157 -13.00 3.33 15.62
CA ASP A 157 -12.26 3.38 14.37
C ASP A 157 -10.78 3.13 14.61
N PHE A 158 -10.21 3.74 15.65
CA PHE A 158 -8.83 3.46 16.06
C PHE A 158 -8.62 2.02 16.52
N VAL A 159 -9.59 1.42 17.22
CA VAL A 159 -9.50 -0.01 17.59
C VAL A 159 -9.53 -0.88 16.34
N VAL A 160 -10.45 -0.62 15.42
CA VAL A 160 -10.62 -1.42 14.19
C VAL A 160 -9.39 -1.28 13.29
N VAL A 161 -8.91 -0.05 13.05
CA VAL A 161 -7.72 0.16 12.21
C VAL A 161 -6.48 -0.48 12.82
N THR A 162 -6.36 -0.50 14.16
CA THR A 162 -5.25 -1.20 14.83
C THR A 162 -5.30 -2.69 14.52
N VAL A 163 -6.49 -3.30 14.63
CA VAL A 163 -6.68 -4.72 14.31
C VAL A 163 -6.41 -4.98 12.82
N VAL A 164 -6.92 -4.14 11.93
CA VAL A 164 -6.68 -4.25 10.48
C VAL A 164 -5.19 -4.14 10.17
N GLY A 165 -4.50 -3.14 10.71
CA GLY A 165 -3.06 -2.95 10.52
C GLY A 165 -2.24 -4.14 11.01
N LEU A 166 -2.58 -4.71 12.17
CA LEU A 166 -1.94 -5.92 12.69
C LEU A 166 -2.17 -7.14 11.80
N VAL A 167 -3.42 -7.36 11.35
CA VAL A 167 -3.78 -8.48 10.46
C VAL A 167 -3.04 -8.34 9.13
N LEU A 168 -3.09 -7.16 8.51
CA LEU A 168 -2.43 -6.90 7.24
C LEU A 168 -0.90 -7.03 7.37
N GLY A 169 -0.32 -6.59 8.48
CA GLY A 169 1.10 -6.74 8.76
C GLY A 169 1.53 -8.19 8.94
N ALA A 170 0.73 -8.99 9.63
CA ALA A 170 0.97 -10.42 9.74
C ALA A 170 0.85 -11.14 8.39
N LEU A 171 -0.14 -10.79 7.57
CA LEU A 171 -0.31 -11.32 6.22
C LEU A 171 0.88 -10.97 5.32
N PHE A 172 1.36 -9.73 5.40
CA PHE A 172 2.54 -9.27 4.66
C PHE A 172 3.80 -10.03 5.05
N GLN A 173 4.05 -10.18 6.35
CA GLN A 173 5.18 -10.97 6.85
C GLN A 173 5.09 -12.42 6.36
N TRP A 174 3.90 -13.02 6.41
CA TRP A 174 3.68 -14.37 5.92
C TRP A 174 3.95 -14.52 4.42
N TYR A 175 3.55 -13.52 3.61
CA TYR A 175 3.80 -13.49 2.18
C TYR A 175 5.30 -13.46 1.86
N PHE A 176 6.06 -12.53 2.43
CA PHE A 176 7.51 -12.41 2.18
C PHE A 176 8.28 -13.67 2.59
N VAL A 177 7.99 -14.22 3.77
CA VAL A 177 8.63 -15.47 4.24
C VAL A 177 8.38 -16.64 3.27
N ARG A 178 7.22 -16.67 2.61
CA ARG A 178 6.81 -17.80 1.76
C ARG A 178 7.19 -17.67 0.29
N PHE A 179 7.27 -16.46 -0.25
CA PHE A 179 7.54 -16.23 -1.68
C PHE A 179 8.98 -15.81 -1.98
N GLU A 180 9.73 -15.30 -1.01
CA GLU A 180 11.15 -14.92 -1.18
C GLU A 180 12.12 -16.10 -0.97
N SER A 181 11.63 -17.23 -0.43
CA SER A 181 12.41 -18.46 -0.26
C SER A 181 12.51 -19.36 -1.51
N VAL A 182 11.96 -18.92 -2.65
CA VAL A 182 11.97 -19.69 -3.92
C VAL A 182 13.21 -19.38 -4.78
N GLY A 183 14.11 -18.50 -4.35
CA GLY A 183 15.36 -18.16 -5.06
C GLY A 183 16.57 -19.06 -4.78
N THR A 184 16.58 -19.84 -3.69
CA THR A 184 17.80 -20.54 -3.22
C THR A 184 17.80 -22.06 -3.41
N ALA A 185 16.76 -22.64 -4.00
CA ALA A 185 16.69 -24.08 -4.25
C ALA A 185 17.40 -24.53 -5.56
N GLY A 186 17.78 -23.59 -6.43
CA GLY A 186 18.40 -23.89 -7.73
C GLY A 186 19.91 -24.15 -7.72
N GLU A 187 20.62 -23.82 -6.63
CA GLU A 187 22.10 -23.81 -6.63
C GLU A 187 22.74 -25.01 -5.92
N ARG A 188 21.96 -25.98 -5.42
CA ARG A 188 22.50 -27.13 -4.66
C ARG A 188 22.61 -28.45 -5.43
N THR A 189 22.28 -28.50 -6.71
CA THR A 189 22.29 -29.76 -7.48
C THR A 189 23.42 -29.91 -8.49
N ASN A 190 24.29 -28.91 -8.66
CA ASN A 190 25.33 -28.94 -9.70
C ASN A 190 26.76 -29.11 -9.16
N GLY A 191 26.92 -29.94 -8.13
CA GLY A 191 28.18 -30.05 -7.39
C GLY A 191 28.55 -31.47 -6.96
N THR A 192 28.21 -32.51 -7.73
CA THR A 192 28.75 -33.87 -7.50
C THR A 192 28.79 -34.67 -8.79
N GLY A 193 29.88 -34.56 -9.53
CA GLY A 193 30.06 -35.33 -10.76
C GLY A 193 31.43 -35.19 -11.41
N SER A 194 32.53 -35.41 -10.67
CA SER A 194 33.81 -35.82 -11.27
C SER A 194 34.81 -36.27 -10.21
N ARG A 195 34.88 -37.58 -9.95
CA ARG A 195 36.12 -38.31 -9.64
C ARG A 195 36.00 -39.72 -10.21
#